data_AF-A0A9P7C1X3-F1
#
_entry.id   AF-A0A9P7C1X3-F1
#
_cell.length_a   1.000
_cell.length_b   1.000
_cell.length_c   1.000
_cell.angle_alpha   90.00
_cell.angle_beta   90.00
_cell.angle_gamma   90.00
#
_symmetry.space_group_name_H-M   'P 1'
#
loop_
_entity.id
_entity.type
_entity.pdbx_description
1 polymer ?
#
loop_
_entity_poly.entity_id
_entity_poly.type
_entity_poly.pdbx_seq_one_letter_code
_entity_poly.pdbx_strand_id
1 'polypeptide(L)'
;MAKSKPEPERNVLLAIEGLIPTLKDLDLPCLSSENHLTAGYIHPVIQYLFAHNPSHFAQCANILPRFECADKRPDYFVQKFEHYQYASTFCFGEIKLDTANDMSCMNDFYRLALFAKTEMDTSHLNAVICFQTIGLSTTFYIMTRKPNMLVFVELVTIVLPSNKPSIMSILGYLDDLHSLATLHMSLERTRQVPLKYPTLPFDYVQSNIKTLPRKRRMSHGAIASTSKH
;
A
#
# COMPACT_ATOMS: atom_id res chain seq x y z
N MET A 1 27.54 6.37 -11.67
CA MET A 1 27.09 6.93 -12.98
C MET A 1 25.88 7.86 -12.89
N ALA A 2 25.11 7.91 -11.79
CA ALA A 2 23.84 8.65 -11.75
C ALA A 2 23.89 10.13 -11.31
N LYS A 3 25.06 10.70 -10.98
CA LYS A 3 25.15 12.07 -10.41
C LYS A 3 24.79 13.21 -11.39
N SER A 4 24.77 12.95 -12.70
CA SER A 4 24.53 13.95 -13.76
C SER A 4 23.15 13.86 -14.41
N LYS A 5 22.28 12.95 -13.95
CA LYS A 5 20.94 12.75 -14.51
C LYS A 5 19.89 13.58 -13.75
N PRO A 6 18.76 13.94 -14.39
CA PRO A 6 17.65 14.54 -13.65
C PRO A 6 17.14 13.58 -12.56
N GLU A 7 16.51 14.16 -11.54
CA GLU A 7 16.21 13.44 -10.30
C GLU A 7 15.34 12.19 -10.51
N PRO A 8 14.28 12.20 -11.34
CA PRO A 8 13.47 10.99 -11.60
C PRO A 8 14.27 9.84 -12.20
N GLU A 9 15.05 10.08 -13.26
CA GLU A 9 15.85 9.04 -13.92
C GLU A 9 16.92 8.48 -12.97
N ARG A 10 17.54 9.37 -12.17
CA ARG A 10 18.49 8.97 -11.15
C ARG A 10 17.86 8.06 -10.10
N ASN A 11 16.66 8.39 -9.63
CA ASN A 11 15.94 7.60 -8.63
C ASN A 11 15.60 6.20 -9.16
N VAL A 12 15.15 6.10 -10.41
CA VAL A 12 14.87 4.80 -11.07
C VAL A 12 16.13 3.93 -11.15
N LEU A 13 17.24 4.50 -11.61
CA LEU A 13 18.51 3.75 -11.71
C LEU A 13 18.98 3.26 -10.34
N LEU A 14 18.85 4.09 -9.30
CA LEU A 14 19.24 3.72 -7.94
C LEU A 14 18.30 2.68 -7.32
N ALA A 15 17.00 2.72 -7.64
CA ALA A 15 16.04 1.70 -7.22
C ALA A 15 16.41 0.31 -7.76
N ILE A 16 16.80 0.25 -9.04
CA ILE A 16 17.26 -1.00 -9.67
C ILE A 16 18.61 -1.44 -9.10
N GLU A 17 19.56 -0.50 -8.96
CA GLU A 17 20.87 -0.78 -8.34
C GLU A 17 20.73 -1.31 -6.92
N GLY A 18 19.77 -0.77 -6.15
CA GLY A 18 19.45 -1.17 -4.79
C GLY A 18 18.94 -2.61 -4.64
N LEU A 19 18.38 -3.20 -5.70
CA LEU A 19 17.93 -4.60 -5.69
C LEU A 19 19.08 -5.58 -5.86
N ILE A 20 20.15 -5.20 -6.57
CA ILE A 20 21.25 -6.10 -6.95
C ILE A 20 21.84 -6.88 -5.76
N PRO A 21 22.08 -6.28 -4.57
CA PRO A 21 22.64 -7.01 -3.43
C PRO A 21 21.73 -8.10 -2.87
N THR A 22 20.41 -7.93 -3.02
CA THR A 22 19.40 -8.90 -2.54
C THR A 22 19.35 -10.12 -3.45
N LEU A 23 19.55 -9.94 -4.75
CA LEU A 23 19.45 -11.00 -5.74
C LEU A 23 20.53 -12.07 -5.55
N LYS A 24 20.10 -13.32 -5.41
CA LYS A 24 20.97 -14.50 -5.32
C LYS A 24 20.96 -15.28 -6.64
N ASP A 25 22.04 -16.00 -6.91
CA ASP A 25 22.06 -17.08 -7.92
C ASP A 25 21.52 -18.37 -7.29
N LEU A 26 20.32 -18.28 -6.74
CA LEU A 26 19.63 -19.39 -6.08
C LEU A 26 18.17 -19.37 -6.51
N ASP A 27 17.64 -20.54 -6.82
CA ASP A 27 16.20 -20.73 -6.95
C ASP A 27 15.61 -20.82 -5.55
N LEU A 28 15.28 -19.66 -4.97
CA LEU A 28 14.62 -19.56 -3.68
C LEU A 28 13.15 -20.02 -3.86
N PRO A 29 12.74 -21.14 -3.26
CA PRO A 29 11.46 -21.77 -3.58
C PRO A 29 10.23 -21.01 -3.05
N CYS A 30 10.41 -20.07 -2.12
CA CYS A 30 9.37 -19.16 -1.65
C CYS A 30 10.02 -18.07 -0.78
N LEU A 31 9.51 -16.83 -0.85
CA LEU A 31 9.83 -15.82 0.14
C LEU A 31 9.10 -16.17 1.44
N SER A 32 9.83 -16.59 2.46
CA SER A 32 9.26 -17.19 3.66
C SER A 32 8.74 -16.20 4.71
N SER A 33 8.95 -14.89 4.52
CA SER A 33 8.43 -13.89 5.46
C SER A 33 8.20 -12.52 4.80
N GLU A 34 7.12 -11.85 5.24
CA GLU A 34 6.81 -10.47 4.84
C GLU A 34 7.97 -9.53 5.17
N ASN A 35 8.63 -9.71 6.32
CA ASN A 35 9.79 -8.90 6.70
C ASN A 35 10.96 -9.04 5.70
N HIS A 36 11.23 -10.25 5.21
CA HIS A 36 12.27 -10.46 4.21
C HIS A 36 11.89 -9.82 2.88
N LEU A 37 10.63 -9.97 2.45
CA LEU A 37 10.10 -9.31 1.26
C LEU A 37 10.22 -7.78 1.37
N THR A 38 9.77 -7.21 2.49
CA THR A 38 9.80 -5.77 2.74
C THR A 38 11.23 -5.24 2.80
N ALA A 39 12.13 -5.84 3.59
CA ALA A 39 13.49 -5.32 3.76
C ALA A 39 14.39 -5.61 2.55
N GLY A 40 14.23 -6.77 1.91
CA GLY A 40 15.08 -7.21 0.81
C GLY A 40 14.70 -6.61 -0.54
N TYR A 41 13.41 -6.43 -0.82
CA TYR A 41 12.93 -6.09 -2.16
C TYR A 41 12.19 -4.75 -2.18
N ILE A 42 11.23 -4.55 -1.28
CA ILE A 42 10.39 -3.34 -1.28
C ILE A 42 11.16 -2.11 -0.83
N HIS A 43 11.85 -2.20 0.32
CA HIS A 43 12.52 -1.05 0.91
C HIS A 43 13.57 -0.44 -0.03
N PRO A 44 14.47 -1.21 -0.67
CA PRO A 44 15.43 -0.64 -1.62
C PRO A 44 14.74 0.10 -2.78
N VAL A 45 13.68 -0.48 -3.36
CA VAL A 45 12.98 0.15 -4.49
C VAL A 45 12.30 1.44 -4.06
N ILE A 46 11.45 1.38 -3.03
CA ILE A 46 10.64 2.52 -2.59
C ILE A 46 11.52 3.64 -2.01
N GLN A 47 12.56 3.30 -1.26
CA GLN A 47 13.49 4.28 -0.70
C GLN A 47 14.15 5.09 -1.81
N TYR A 48 14.68 4.44 -2.85
CA TYR A 48 15.33 5.19 -3.93
C TYR A 48 14.34 5.88 -4.86
N LEU A 49 13.16 5.30 -5.07
CA LEU A 49 12.16 5.88 -5.96
C LEU A 49 11.56 7.17 -5.38
N PHE A 50 11.21 7.16 -4.09
CA PHE A 50 10.45 8.23 -3.43
C PHE A 50 11.18 8.94 -2.29
N ALA A 51 12.24 8.37 -1.72
CA ALA A 51 12.90 8.92 -0.52
C ALA A 51 14.41 9.12 -0.65
N HIS A 52 14.93 9.22 -1.87
CA HIS A 52 16.34 9.50 -2.10
C HIS A 52 16.73 10.96 -1.82
N ASN A 53 15.73 11.82 -1.66
CA ASN A 53 15.89 13.21 -1.28
C ASN A 53 16.10 13.32 0.25
N PRO A 54 17.06 14.13 0.74
CA PRO A 54 17.37 14.23 2.18
C PRO A 54 16.21 14.70 3.06
N SER A 55 15.19 15.34 2.48
CA SER A 55 13.98 15.75 3.22
C SER A 55 12.93 14.64 3.30
N HIS A 56 13.19 13.46 2.74
CA HIS A 56 12.25 12.35 2.71
C HIS A 56 12.79 11.18 3.53
N PHE A 57 11.89 10.44 4.15
CA PHE A 57 12.22 9.31 5.02
C PHE A 57 11.27 8.15 4.73
N ALA A 58 11.83 7.05 4.24
CA ALA A 58 11.09 5.82 3.99
C ALA A 58 11.31 4.83 5.13
N GLN A 59 10.24 4.19 5.58
CA GLN A 59 10.28 3.31 6.75
C GLN A 59 9.46 2.04 6.52
N CYS A 60 10.09 0.89 6.77
CA CYS A 60 9.39 -0.37 7.01
C CYS A 60 8.69 -0.23 8.37
N ALA A 61 7.37 -0.08 8.34
CA ALA A 61 6.60 0.37 9.47
C ALA A 61 5.81 -0.79 10.08
N ASN A 62 5.77 -0.81 11.40
CA ASN A 62 4.81 -1.56 12.21
C ASN A 62 4.37 -0.68 13.38
N ILE A 63 4.26 0.63 13.10
CA ILE A 63 3.98 1.70 14.07
C ILE A 63 2.73 2.47 13.64
N LEU A 64 2.03 3.04 14.62
CA LEU A 64 0.87 3.87 14.34
C LEU A 64 1.30 5.12 13.56
N PRO A 65 0.58 5.49 12.48
CA PRO A 65 0.78 6.78 11.86
C PRO A 65 0.43 7.91 12.85
N ARG A 66 0.96 9.12 12.63
CA ARG A 66 0.78 10.27 13.54
C ARG A 66 -0.66 10.77 13.66
N PHE A 67 -1.57 10.29 12.81
CA PHE A 67 -2.99 10.64 12.82
C PHE A 67 -3.82 9.50 13.41
N GLU A 68 -4.96 9.85 14.03
CA GLU A 68 -5.92 8.90 14.61
C GLU A 68 -6.62 8.08 13.51
N CYS A 69 -5.94 7.06 13.00
CA CYS A 69 -6.54 6.01 12.20
C CYS A 69 -6.63 4.76 13.09
N ALA A 70 -7.74 4.64 13.82
CA ALA A 70 -8.17 3.53 14.67
C ALA A 70 -7.24 2.29 14.62
N ASP A 71 -6.33 2.16 15.59
CA ASP A 71 -5.47 0.99 15.89
C ASP A 71 -4.76 0.30 14.72
N LYS A 72 -4.60 0.96 13.58
CA LYS A 72 -4.16 0.32 12.33
C LYS A 72 -2.88 0.96 11.82
N ARG A 73 -1.92 0.09 11.48
CA ARG A 73 -0.55 0.45 11.14
C ARG A 73 -0.29 0.02 9.70
N PRO A 74 0.21 0.91 8.82
CA PRO A 74 0.70 0.47 7.53
C PRO A 74 1.99 -0.32 7.71
N ASP A 75 2.24 -1.28 6.81
CA ASP A 75 3.50 -2.03 6.76
C ASP A 75 4.68 -1.18 6.25
N TYR A 76 4.37 -0.08 5.56
CA TYR A 76 5.37 0.84 5.01
C TYR A 76 4.82 2.25 4.84
N PHE A 77 5.68 3.26 4.96
CA PHE A 77 5.34 4.62 4.53
C PHE A 77 6.56 5.44 4.08
N VAL A 78 6.30 6.54 3.36
CA VAL A 78 7.28 7.56 3.02
C VAL A 78 6.80 8.94 3.47
N GLN A 79 7.61 9.57 4.30
CA GLN A 79 7.34 10.88 4.91
C GLN A 79 8.24 11.96 4.32
N LYS A 80 7.74 13.19 4.35
CA LYS A 80 8.51 14.40 4.08
C LYS A 80 8.67 15.19 5.37
N PHE A 81 9.84 15.78 5.52
CA PHE A 81 10.19 16.70 6.59
C PHE A 81 10.51 18.07 5.99
N GLU A 82 9.99 19.13 6.62
CA GLU A 82 10.28 20.52 6.27
C GLU A 82 10.75 21.21 7.54
N HIS A 83 11.86 21.95 7.46
CA HIS A 83 12.47 22.62 8.63
C HIS A 83 12.68 21.67 9.83
N TYR A 84 13.15 20.44 9.56
CA TYR A 84 13.36 19.37 10.56
C TYR A 84 12.09 18.88 11.28
N GLN A 85 10.91 19.23 10.80
CA GLN A 85 9.64 18.79 11.35
C GLN A 85 8.86 17.96 10.35
N TYR A 86 8.04 17.03 10.87
CA TYR A 86 7.13 16.25 10.05
C TYR A 86 6.23 17.18 9.23
N ALA A 87 6.23 16.99 7.92
CA ALA A 87 5.40 17.76 7.01
C ALA A 87 4.14 16.96 6.61
N SER A 88 4.34 15.78 6.03
CA SER A 88 3.27 14.93 5.52
C SER A 88 3.79 13.56 5.11
N THR A 89 2.88 12.62 4.92
CA THR A 89 3.14 11.29 4.36
C THR A 89 2.62 11.23 2.92
N PHE A 90 3.45 10.83 1.96
CA PHE A 90 3.08 10.83 0.53
C PHE A 90 2.94 9.43 -0.05
N CYS A 91 3.40 8.42 0.68
CA CYS A 91 3.29 7.02 0.27
C CYS A 91 2.93 6.13 1.46
N PHE A 92 2.02 5.19 1.25
CA PHE A 92 1.71 4.09 2.16
C PHE A 92 1.85 2.75 1.43
N GLY A 93 2.25 1.71 2.17
CA GLY A 93 2.40 0.36 1.65
C GLY A 93 1.79 -0.70 2.56
N GLU A 94 1.23 -1.73 1.94
CA GLU A 94 0.79 -2.98 2.57
C GLU A 94 1.51 -4.15 1.88
N ILE A 95 2.05 -5.08 2.65
CA ILE A 95 2.86 -6.19 2.14
C ILE A 95 2.29 -7.53 2.63
N LYS A 96 2.08 -8.44 1.68
CA LYS A 96 1.60 -9.80 1.92
C LYS A 96 2.44 -10.78 1.12
N LEU A 97 2.56 -12.01 1.63
CA LEU A 97 3.12 -13.12 0.85
C LEU A 97 2.12 -13.58 -0.23
N ASP A 98 2.61 -14.29 -1.23
CA ASP A 98 1.82 -14.93 -2.29
C ASP A 98 0.79 -15.95 -1.75
N THR A 99 1.06 -16.50 -0.56
CA THR A 99 0.18 -17.44 0.16
C THR A 99 -0.90 -16.77 1.00
N ALA A 100 -0.98 -15.43 1.00
CA ALA A 100 -1.99 -14.71 1.77
C ALA A 100 -3.40 -14.95 1.22
N ASN A 101 -4.38 -15.02 2.13
CA ASN A 101 -5.79 -15.18 1.77
C ASN A 101 -6.35 -13.89 1.13
N ASP A 102 -7.15 -14.03 0.07
CA ASP A 102 -7.75 -12.93 -0.68
C ASP A 102 -8.49 -11.92 0.21
N MET A 103 -9.24 -12.40 1.21
CA MET A 103 -9.95 -11.52 2.13
C MET A 103 -8.99 -10.65 2.96
N SER A 104 -7.80 -11.18 3.32
CA SER A 104 -6.76 -10.39 3.99
C SER A 104 -6.25 -9.31 3.05
N CYS A 105 -5.90 -9.67 1.82
CA CYS A 105 -5.41 -8.72 0.82
C CYS A 105 -6.45 -7.62 0.53
N MET A 106 -7.74 -7.96 0.44
CA MET A 106 -8.82 -6.98 0.27
C MET A 106 -8.97 -6.05 1.47
N ASN A 107 -8.87 -6.58 2.70
CA ASN A 107 -8.90 -5.76 3.91
C ASN A 107 -7.73 -4.78 3.96
N ASP A 108 -6.53 -5.22 3.58
CA ASP A 108 -5.34 -4.38 3.54
C ASP A 108 -5.44 -3.32 2.43
N PHE A 109 -5.97 -3.67 1.27
CA PHE A 109 -6.27 -2.70 0.20
C PHE A 109 -7.23 -1.60 0.66
N TYR A 110 -8.32 -1.97 1.35
CA TYR A 110 -9.25 -0.97 1.88
C TYR A 110 -8.60 -0.09 2.96
N ARG A 111 -7.78 -0.70 3.83
CA ARG A 111 -7.01 0.02 4.87
C ARG A 111 -6.05 1.04 4.24
N LEU A 112 -5.38 0.65 3.17
CA LEU A 112 -4.47 1.50 2.41
C LEU A 112 -5.17 2.74 1.86
N ALA A 113 -6.38 2.58 1.31
CA ALA A 113 -7.21 3.70 0.87
C ALA A 113 -7.60 4.64 2.02
N LEU A 114 -7.91 4.09 3.21
CA LEU A 114 -8.22 4.91 4.39
C LEU A 114 -7.02 5.74 4.88
N PHE A 115 -5.81 5.15 4.87
CA PHE A 115 -4.60 5.89 5.22
C PHE A 115 -4.37 7.06 4.27
N ALA A 116 -4.44 6.81 2.96
CA ALA A 116 -4.28 7.84 1.94
C ALA A 116 -5.29 8.97 2.10
N LYS A 117 -6.56 8.62 2.28
CA LYS A 117 -7.63 9.61 2.47
C LYS A 117 -7.38 10.46 3.71
N THR A 118 -7.06 9.82 4.83
CA THR A 118 -6.86 10.51 6.11
C THR A 118 -5.71 11.50 6.00
N GLU A 119 -4.59 11.07 5.43
CA GLU A 119 -3.43 11.93 5.21
C GLU A 119 -3.72 13.09 4.24
N MET A 120 -4.46 12.83 3.16
CA MET A 120 -4.91 13.88 2.25
C MET A 120 -5.82 14.90 2.93
N ASP A 121 -6.64 14.48 3.89
CA ASP A 121 -7.56 15.35 4.63
C ASP A 121 -6.83 16.13 5.74
N THR A 122 -5.83 15.55 6.41
CA THR A 122 -5.08 16.19 7.51
C THR A 122 -3.94 17.09 7.02
N SER A 123 -3.21 16.64 6.00
CA SER A 123 -1.99 17.30 5.51
C SER A 123 -2.21 18.12 4.25
N HIS A 124 -3.46 18.23 3.80
CA HIS A 124 -3.88 19.03 2.65
C HIS A 124 -3.20 18.63 1.33
N LEU A 125 -2.87 17.36 1.13
CA LEU A 125 -2.18 16.90 -0.09
C LEU A 125 -3.11 16.83 -1.31
N ASN A 126 -2.56 17.12 -2.50
CA ASN A 126 -3.27 16.99 -3.78
C ASN A 126 -3.55 15.52 -4.15
N ALA A 127 -2.62 14.64 -3.78
CA ALA A 127 -2.71 13.21 -3.94
C ALA A 127 -1.77 12.49 -2.97
N VAL A 128 -2.02 11.19 -2.79
CA VAL A 128 -1.15 10.26 -2.06
C VAL A 128 -0.95 9.01 -2.91
N ILE A 129 0.29 8.57 -3.04
CA ILE A 129 0.62 7.30 -3.70
C ILE A 129 0.45 6.18 -2.67
N CYS A 130 0.03 5.02 -3.14
CA CYS A 130 -0.06 3.82 -2.33
C CYS A 130 0.52 2.65 -3.11
N PHE A 131 0.96 1.61 -2.42
CA PHE A 131 1.26 0.35 -3.07
C PHE A 131 0.79 -0.84 -2.23
N GLN A 132 0.40 -1.90 -2.91
CA GLN A 132 0.17 -3.20 -2.30
C GLN A 132 1.10 -4.21 -2.95
N THR A 133 1.84 -4.94 -2.12
CA THR A 133 2.68 -6.04 -2.57
C THR A 133 2.07 -7.36 -2.17
N ILE A 134 1.89 -8.27 -3.13
CA ILE A 134 1.52 -9.67 -2.90
C ILE A 134 2.59 -10.55 -3.55
N GLY A 135 3.40 -11.22 -2.72
CA GLY A 135 4.60 -11.91 -3.20
C GLY A 135 5.60 -10.92 -3.78
N LEU A 136 6.00 -11.08 -5.05
CA LEU A 136 6.90 -10.14 -5.74
C LEU A 136 6.16 -9.15 -6.64
N SER A 137 4.83 -9.24 -6.72
CA SER A 137 4.01 -8.32 -7.50
C SER A 137 3.67 -7.10 -6.66
N THR A 138 4.10 -5.92 -7.09
CA THR A 138 3.81 -4.64 -6.43
C THR A 138 2.93 -3.78 -7.33
N THR A 139 1.70 -3.56 -6.91
CA THR A 139 0.74 -2.68 -7.60
C THR A 139 0.71 -1.32 -6.94
N PHE A 140 0.93 -0.27 -7.73
CA PHE A 140 0.88 1.12 -7.30
C PHE A 140 -0.48 1.73 -7.61
N TYR A 141 -0.94 2.57 -6.70
CA TYR A 141 -2.19 3.29 -6.78
C TYR A 141 -1.97 4.77 -6.46
N ILE A 142 -2.87 5.63 -6.92
CA ILE A 142 -2.94 7.03 -6.50
C ILE A 142 -4.34 7.34 -5.99
N MET A 143 -4.39 7.97 -4.82
CA MET A 143 -5.60 8.66 -4.37
C MET A 143 -5.51 10.12 -4.76
N THR A 144 -6.53 10.65 -5.45
CA THR A 144 -6.61 12.07 -5.80
C THR A 144 -8.04 12.58 -5.80
N ARG A 145 -8.22 13.90 -5.70
CA ARG A 145 -9.53 14.55 -5.74
C ARG A 145 -9.88 14.93 -7.17
N LYS A 146 -11.11 14.60 -7.56
CA LYS A 146 -11.78 15.09 -8.77
C LYS A 146 -13.02 15.89 -8.35
N PRO A 147 -13.61 16.70 -9.24
CA PRO A 147 -14.84 17.42 -8.91
C PRO A 147 -15.90 16.45 -8.36
N ASN A 148 -16.32 16.68 -7.12
CA ASN A 148 -17.33 15.89 -6.39
C ASN A 148 -16.99 14.41 -6.15
N MET A 149 -15.73 13.99 -6.32
CA MET A 149 -15.34 12.60 -6.10
C MET A 149 -13.90 12.45 -5.60
N LEU A 150 -13.70 11.52 -4.68
CA LEU A 150 -12.38 10.99 -4.34
C LEU A 150 -12.16 9.71 -5.16
N VAL A 151 -11.06 9.65 -5.90
CA VAL A 151 -10.73 8.49 -6.73
C VAL A 151 -9.49 7.80 -6.20
N PHE A 152 -9.50 6.47 -6.23
CA PHE A 152 -8.34 5.64 -5.95
C PHE A 152 -8.09 4.75 -7.18
N VAL A 153 -7.00 5.04 -7.91
CA VAL A 153 -6.77 4.54 -9.27
C VAL A 153 -5.50 3.72 -9.29
N GLU A 154 -5.54 2.54 -9.90
CA GLU A 154 -4.34 1.76 -10.20
C GLU A 154 -3.49 2.47 -11.26
N LEU A 155 -2.21 2.59 -10.99
CA LEU A 155 -1.23 3.20 -11.89
C LEU A 155 -0.53 2.13 -12.73
N VAL A 156 0.12 1.18 -12.03
CA VAL A 156 0.93 0.14 -12.66
C VAL A 156 1.16 -1.01 -11.68
N THR A 157 1.31 -2.21 -12.20
CA THR A 157 1.82 -3.38 -11.47
C THR A 157 3.19 -3.77 -12.02
N ILE A 158 4.20 -3.80 -11.14
CA ILE A 158 5.55 -4.28 -11.46
C ILE A 158 5.80 -5.62 -10.78
N VAL A 159 6.65 -6.45 -11.38
CA VAL A 159 7.12 -7.70 -10.78
C VAL A 159 8.59 -7.55 -10.43
N LEU A 160 8.89 -7.65 -9.13
CA LEU A 160 10.27 -7.56 -8.64
C LEU A 160 11.04 -8.85 -8.95
N PRO A 161 12.32 -8.74 -9.36
CA PRO A 161 13.14 -9.90 -9.65
C PRO A 161 13.40 -10.72 -8.39
N SER A 162 13.35 -12.04 -8.50
CA SER A 162 13.61 -12.99 -7.41
C SER A 162 15.06 -13.47 -7.35
N ASN A 163 15.77 -13.38 -8.48
CA ASN A 163 17.12 -13.92 -8.67
C ASN A 163 17.88 -13.08 -9.70
N LYS A 164 19.19 -13.31 -9.87
CA LYS A 164 19.97 -12.51 -10.83
C LYS A 164 19.49 -12.65 -12.29
N PRO A 165 19.12 -13.84 -12.80
CA PRO A 165 18.62 -13.97 -14.16
C PRO A 165 17.36 -13.14 -14.43
N SER A 166 16.49 -12.97 -13.43
CA SER A 166 15.26 -12.18 -13.56
C SER A 166 15.50 -10.67 -13.52
N ILE A 167 16.71 -10.17 -13.26
CA ILE A 167 16.95 -8.71 -13.22
C ILE A 167 16.55 -8.02 -14.53
N MET A 168 16.67 -8.70 -15.67
CA MET A 168 16.29 -8.11 -16.96
C MET A 168 14.79 -7.83 -17.05
N SER A 169 13.94 -8.51 -16.25
CA SER A 169 12.50 -8.23 -16.24
C SER A 169 12.18 -6.86 -15.64
N ILE A 170 12.97 -6.37 -14.67
CA ILE A 170 12.73 -5.05 -14.08
C ILE A 170 13.00 -3.92 -15.07
N LEU A 171 13.88 -4.17 -16.06
CA LEU A 171 14.17 -3.19 -17.11
C LEU A 171 12.95 -2.95 -18.02
N GLY A 172 12.01 -3.89 -18.09
CA GLY A 172 10.74 -3.70 -18.80
C GLY A 172 9.83 -2.66 -18.17
N TYR A 173 10.05 -2.30 -16.90
CA TYR A 173 9.25 -1.32 -16.15
C TYR A 173 9.94 0.05 -16.01
N LEU A 174 10.99 0.34 -16.78
CA LEU A 174 11.74 1.59 -16.65
C LEU A 174 10.86 2.83 -16.84
N ASP A 175 10.01 2.84 -17.86
CA ASP A 175 9.12 3.96 -18.15
C ASP A 175 8.04 4.13 -17.07
N ASP A 176 7.55 3.01 -16.52
CA ASP A 176 6.58 3.00 -15.43
C ASP A 176 7.19 3.55 -14.14
N LEU A 177 8.40 3.08 -13.79
CA LEU A 177 9.14 3.57 -12.62
C LEU A 177 9.48 5.06 -12.77
N HIS A 178 9.85 5.50 -13.98
CA HIS A 178 10.09 6.93 -14.25
C HIS A 178 8.82 7.76 -14.09
N SER A 179 7.69 7.25 -14.59
CA SER A 179 6.37 7.89 -14.43
C SER A 179 5.98 8.00 -12.96
N LEU A 180 6.20 6.95 -12.16
CA LEU A 180 5.98 6.97 -10.71
C LEU A 180 6.87 7.99 -9.99
N ALA A 181 8.17 8.03 -10.32
CA ALA A 181 9.10 8.99 -9.72
C ALA A 181 8.71 10.44 -10.06
N THR A 182 8.34 10.69 -11.31
CA THR A 182 7.87 12.00 -11.78
C THR A 182 6.57 12.40 -11.09
N LEU A 183 5.62 11.47 -10.98
CA LEU A 183 4.36 11.69 -10.27
C LEU A 183 4.60 12.03 -8.79
N HIS A 184 5.48 11.30 -8.11
CA HIS A 184 5.86 11.57 -6.71
C HIS A 184 6.39 12.99 -6.54
N MET A 185 7.24 13.48 -7.45
CA MET A 185 7.75 14.85 -7.39
C MET A 185 6.70 15.93 -7.64
N SER A 186 5.58 15.59 -8.28
CA SER A 186 4.44 16.50 -8.48
C SER A 186 3.49 16.58 -7.28
N LEU A 187 3.70 15.76 -6.25
CA LEU A 187 2.86 15.77 -5.06
C LEU A 187 3.16 17.01 -4.20
N GLU A 188 2.10 17.75 -3.86
CA GLU A 188 2.23 19.00 -3.13
C GLU A 188 1.06 19.24 -2.18
N ARG A 189 1.30 20.14 -1.22
CA ARG A 189 0.23 20.66 -0.37
C ARG A 189 -0.64 21.61 -1.16
N THR A 190 -1.91 21.31 -1.22
CA THR A 190 -2.95 22.20 -1.74
C THR A 190 -3.21 23.35 -0.77
N ARG A 191 -3.48 24.53 -1.34
CA ARG A 191 -3.88 25.73 -0.57
C ARG A 191 -5.38 25.78 -0.27
N GLN A 192 -6.16 24.92 -0.91
CA GLN A 192 -7.61 24.89 -0.76
C GLN A 192 -8.00 24.02 0.43
N VAL A 193 -9.07 24.42 1.14
CA VAL A 193 -9.67 23.58 2.17
C VAL A 193 -10.18 22.29 1.50
N PRO A 194 -9.73 21.10 1.92
CA PRO A 194 -10.13 19.87 1.27
C PRO A 194 -11.60 19.59 1.49
N LEU A 195 -12.34 19.32 0.41
CA LEU A 195 -13.65 18.70 0.49
C LEU A 195 -13.50 17.33 1.16
N LYS A 196 -14.20 17.17 2.30
CA LYS A 196 -14.27 15.89 3.00
C LYS A 196 -15.31 15.01 2.33
N TYR A 197 -14.89 13.82 1.93
CA TYR A 197 -15.77 12.81 1.37
C TYR A 197 -16.19 11.82 2.47
N PRO A 198 -17.48 11.42 2.54
CA PRO A 198 -17.91 10.36 3.44
C PRO A 198 -17.21 9.05 3.05
N THR A 199 -16.94 8.20 4.04
CA THR A 199 -16.23 6.94 3.83
C THR A 199 -16.85 5.86 4.70
N LEU A 200 -16.99 4.66 4.13
CA LEU A 200 -17.51 3.54 4.87
C LEU A 200 -16.52 3.16 6.00
N PRO A 201 -16.96 3.01 7.26
CA PRO A 201 -16.04 2.60 8.31
C PRO A 201 -15.45 1.22 8.02
N PHE A 202 -14.17 1.01 8.38
CA PHE A 202 -13.46 -0.25 8.14
C PHE A 202 -14.17 -1.47 8.75
N ASP A 203 -14.87 -1.28 9.87
CA ASP A 203 -15.55 -2.34 10.60
C ASP A 203 -16.66 -3.02 9.79
N TYR A 204 -17.19 -2.35 8.76
CA TYR A 204 -18.15 -2.94 7.82
C TYR A 204 -17.49 -3.85 6.78
N VAL A 205 -16.19 -3.68 6.54
CA VAL A 205 -15.40 -4.48 5.59
C VAL A 205 -14.80 -5.70 6.28
N GLN A 206 -14.47 -5.58 7.58
CA GLN A 206 -14.17 -6.76 8.40
C GLN A 206 -15.43 -7.63 8.50
N SER A 207 -15.32 -8.88 8.04
CA SER A 207 -16.39 -9.90 8.00
C SER A 207 -16.94 -10.32 9.38
N ASN A 208 -16.80 -9.49 10.41
CA ASN A 208 -17.49 -9.62 11.70
C ASN A 208 -18.96 -9.17 11.60
N ILE A 209 -19.62 -9.38 10.46
CA ILE A 209 -21.06 -9.49 10.45
C ILE A 209 -21.35 -10.75 11.27
N LYS A 210 -21.73 -10.55 12.54
CA LYS A 210 -22.46 -11.55 13.31
C LYS A 210 -23.58 -12.00 12.39
N THR A 211 -23.43 -13.15 11.75
CA THR A 211 -24.47 -13.72 10.90
C THR A 211 -25.74 -13.70 11.73
N LEU A 212 -26.76 -12.98 11.27
CA LEU A 212 -28.07 -12.99 11.91
C LEU A 212 -28.41 -14.44 12.25
N PRO A 213 -28.85 -14.75 13.49
CA PRO A 213 -29.06 -16.12 13.90
C PRO A 213 -29.99 -16.79 12.89
N ARG A 214 -29.47 -17.81 12.20
CA ARG A 214 -30.19 -18.58 11.21
C ARG A 214 -31.43 -19.13 11.91
N LYS A 215 -32.60 -18.54 11.64
CA LYS A 215 -33.89 -18.93 12.23
C LYS A 215 -33.99 -20.46 12.06
N ARG A 216 -33.94 -21.20 13.17
CA ARG A 216 -34.05 -22.67 13.14
C ARG A 216 -35.35 -22.98 12.40
N ARG A 217 -35.25 -23.72 11.29
CA ARG A 217 -36.40 -24.26 10.59
C ARG A 217 -37.06 -25.23 11.57
N MET A 218 -38.26 -24.92 12.06
CA MET A 218 -38.98 -25.83 12.95
C MET A 218 -39.25 -27.12 12.17
N SER A 219 -38.74 -28.24 12.66
CA SER A 219 -39.12 -29.57 12.16
C SER A 219 -40.61 -29.78 12.44
N HIS A 220 -41.36 -30.18 11.43
CA HIS A 220 -42.78 -30.56 11.50
C HIS A 220 -42.99 -31.85 12.32
N GLY A 221 -42.64 -31.84 13.60
CA GLY A 221 -42.76 -33.00 14.50
C GLY A 221 -43.33 -32.68 15.88
N ALA A 222 -43.80 -31.45 16.13
CA ALA A 222 -44.30 -31.02 17.44
C ALA A 222 -45.82 -30.78 17.46
N ILE A 223 -46.60 -31.54 16.68
CA ILE A 223 -48.06 -31.55 16.78
C ILE A 223 -48.53 -33.01 16.84
N ALA A 224 -48.38 -33.63 18.01
CA ALA A 224 -49.20 -34.76 18.46
C ALA A 224 -48.78 -35.14 19.89
N SER A 225 -49.54 -34.68 20.89
CA SER A 225 -50.01 -35.49 22.02
C SER A 225 -50.40 -34.62 23.22
N THR A 226 -51.64 -34.17 23.28
CA THR A 226 -52.35 -34.02 24.57
C THR A 226 -53.84 -34.27 24.34
N SER A 227 -54.21 -35.55 24.29
CA SER A 227 -55.58 -35.98 24.60
C SER A 227 -55.48 -36.99 25.74
N LYS A 228 -55.90 -36.61 26.95
CA LYS A 228 -56.41 -37.56 27.94
C LYS A 228 -57.56 -36.90 28.70
N HIS A 229 -58.58 -37.74 28.85
CA HIS A 229 -59.88 -37.56 29.48
C HIS A 229 -59.82 -36.99 30.90
#